data_AF-A0A7G8FNT2-F1
#
_entry.id   AF-A0A7G8FNT2-F1
#
_cell.length_a   1.000
_cell.length_b   1.000
_cell.length_c   1.000
_cell.angle_alpha   90.00
_cell.angle_beta   90.00
_cell.angle_gamma   90.00
#
_symmetry.space_group_name_H-M   'P 1'
#
loop_
_entity.id
_entity.type
_entity.pdbx_description
1 polymer ?
#
loop_
_entity_poly.entity_id
_entity_poly.type
_entity_poly.pdbx_seq_one_letter_code
_entity_poly.pdbx_strand_id
1 'polypeptide(L)'
;MQVTFLGTSSGVPTRARNVSAVALRLPQRSEIWLFDCGEGTQHQFLRSDLRLSQLRRVFITHMHGDHVFGLPGLLASLGLAGSSAAGVDLYGPDPLESYLNGVLRTSSTRIGYPLAIHRVRDAAEKGTLLFEDDDFTVRCTPLTHRVPAYAYRIEQKPLAGRFDIEKARELNIPPGPVYAQLKRGEMVTLEDGRSIDGTSLCGEERPGVSVVYCTDTVFCEAAVELARGADLLIHESTFAHGEAEMAFQKQHSTSTMAAQTAAEAGVGQLVLTHLSPRYVPGNPVTPQDLLNEAKAIFPNTLLAKDFLSIDVKPRCNSS
;
A
#
# COMPACT_ATOMS: atom_id res chain seq x y z
N MET A 1 3.27 10.49 -0.86
CA MET A 1 2.53 9.21 -0.89
C MET A 1 1.49 9.26 0.21
N GLN A 2 0.25 8.83 -0.04
CA GLN A 2 -0.82 8.85 0.97
C GLN A 2 -1.55 7.50 1.00
N VAL A 3 -1.77 6.97 2.19
CA VAL A 3 -2.53 5.73 2.42
C VAL A 3 -3.95 6.08 2.86
N THR A 4 -4.96 5.45 2.28
CA THR A 4 -6.37 5.56 2.70
C THR A 4 -6.94 4.16 2.93
N PHE A 5 -7.47 3.92 4.12
CA PHE A 5 -8.10 2.65 4.47
C PHE A 5 -9.53 2.62 3.95
N LEU A 6 -9.86 1.75 3.00
CA LEU A 6 -11.22 1.59 2.48
C LEU A 6 -12.01 0.54 3.26
N GLY A 7 -11.34 -0.39 3.92
CA GLY A 7 -11.96 -1.32 4.86
C GLY A 7 -10.94 -1.91 5.82
N THR A 8 -11.39 -2.19 7.04
CA THR A 8 -10.54 -2.47 8.21
C THR A 8 -11.05 -3.62 9.09
N SER A 9 -12.09 -4.34 8.64
CA SER A 9 -12.69 -5.49 9.32
C SER A 9 -12.09 -6.80 8.82
N SER A 10 -11.94 -7.76 9.72
CA SER A 10 -11.55 -9.14 9.38
C SER A 10 -12.74 -10.04 9.09
N GLY A 11 -12.63 -10.86 8.03
CA GLY A 11 -13.52 -11.95 7.69
C GLY A 11 -14.88 -11.53 7.13
N VAL A 12 -15.57 -10.60 7.79
CA VAL A 12 -16.91 -10.13 7.40
C VAL A 12 -17.05 -8.62 7.61
N PRO A 13 -17.89 -7.93 6.80
CA PRO A 13 -18.17 -6.52 7.01
C PRO A 13 -19.05 -6.33 8.24
N THR A 14 -18.95 -5.14 8.83
CA THR A 14 -19.81 -4.67 9.92
C THR A 14 -20.49 -3.37 9.52
N ARG A 15 -21.40 -2.86 10.37
CA ARG A 15 -21.98 -1.53 10.15
C ARG A 15 -20.94 -0.40 10.16
N ALA A 16 -19.81 -0.59 10.83
CA ALA A 16 -18.80 0.44 11.05
C ALA A 16 -17.53 0.27 10.20
N ARG A 17 -17.25 -0.95 9.73
CA ARG A 17 -16.01 -1.32 9.04
C ARG A 17 -16.32 -2.30 7.90
N ASN A 18 -15.89 -1.98 6.70
CA ASN A 18 -15.88 -2.91 5.57
C ASN A 18 -14.70 -3.89 5.69
N VAL A 19 -14.71 -4.95 4.89
CA VAL A 19 -13.58 -5.89 4.76
C VAL A 19 -12.37 -5.28 4.05
N SER A 20 -11.22 -5.93 4.18
CA SER A 20 -9.88 -5.48 3.77
C SER A 20 -9.81 -4.81 2.40
N ALA A 21 -9.40 -3.55 2.41
CA ALA A 21 -8.93 -2.82 1.23
C ALA A 21 -8.18 -1.55 1.67
N VAL A 22 -6.98 -1.33 1.14
CA VAL A 22 -6.17 -0.14 1.41
C VAL A 22 -5.70 0.47 0.09
N ALA A 23 -5.97 1.76 -0.11
CA ALA A 23 -5.55 2.49 -1.29
C ALA A 23 -4.31 3.34 -1.01
N LEU A 24 -3.29 3.19 -1.85
CA LEU A 24 -2.09 4.00 -1.87
C LEU A 24 -2.18 5.00 -3.02
N ARG A 25 -2.40 6.28 -2.70
CA ARG A 25 -2.43 7.37 -3.66
C ARG A 25 -1.03 7.89 -3.92
N LEU A 26 -0.69 8.04 -5.20
CA LEU A 26 0.55 8.60 -5.72
C LEU A 26 0.24 9.92 -6.46
N PRO A 27 0.16 11.07 -5.73
CA PRO A 27 -0.29 12.34 -6.32
C PRO A 27 0.53 12.78 -7.53
N GLN A 28 1.84 12.55 -7.51
CA GLN A 28 2.76 12.92 -8.60
C GLN A 28 2.44 12.22 -9.92
N ARG A 29 1.84 11.02 -9.85
CA ARG A 29 1.47 10.21 -11.02
C ARG A 29 -0.01 10.23 -11.34
N SER A 30 -0.83 10.84 -10.46
CA SER A 30 -2.29 10.70 -10.49
C SER A 30 -2.73 9.22 -10.53
N GLU A 31 -2.01 8.36 -9.80
CA GLU A 31 -2.28 6.93 -9.72
C GLU A 31 -2.75 6.52 -8.33
N ILE A 32 -3.52 5.43 -8.29
CA ILE A 32 -3.87 4.68 -7.08
C ILE A 32 -3.42 3.25 -7.27
N TRP A 33 -2.73 2.74 -6.27
CA TRP A 33 -2.45 1.31 -6.10
C TRP A 33 -3.30 0.78 -4.97
N LEU A 34 -3.97 -0.35 -5.18
CA LEU A 34 -4.90 -0.93 -4.21
C LEU A 34 -4.28 -2.20 -3.61
N PHE A 35 -4.37 -2.35 -2.29
CA PHE A 35 -3.92 -3.53 -1.55
C PHE A 35 -5.15 -4.23 -0.97
N ASP A 36 -5.36 -5.46 -1.43
CA ASP A 36 -6.60 -6.23 -1.31
C ASP A 36 -7.84 -5.50 -1.87
N CYS A 37 -8.85 -6.28 -2.19
CA CYS A 37 -10.11 -5.79 -2.75
C CYS A 37 -11.26 -6.65 -2.25
N GLY A 38 -11.50 -6.59 -0.94
CA GLY A 38 -12.65 -7.23 -0.30
C GLY A 38 -13.99 -6.78 -0.87
N GLU A 39 -15.04 -7.55 -0.60
CA GLU A 39 -16.40 -7.20 -1.02
C GLU A 39 -16.76 -5.77 -0.61
N GLY A 40 -17.45 -5.04 -1.49
CA GLY A 40 -17.86 -3.67 -1.21
C GLY A 40 -16.79 -2.60 -1.46
N THR A 41 -15.54 -2.94 -1.80
CA THR A 41 -14.46 -1.95 -2.01
C THR A 41 -14.83 -0.86 -3.03
N GLN A 42 -15.48 -1.21 -4.14
CA GLN A 42 -15.98 -0.21 -5.11
C GLN A 42 -16.98 0.79 -4.51
N HIS A 43 -17.80 0.36 -3.54
CA HIS A 43 -18.74 1.24 -2.84
C HIS A 43 -17.99 2.15 -1.85
N GLN A 44 -16.90 1.67 -1.26
CA GLN A 44 -16.03 2.48 -0.41
C GLN A 44 -15.30 3.54 -1.23
N PHE A 45 -14.90 3.25 -2.48
CA PHE A 45 -14.43 4.28 -3.41
C PHE A 45 -15.48 5.40 -3.60
N LEU A 46 -16.75 5.04 -3.83
CA LEU A 46 -17.85 6.03 -4.00
C LEU A 46 -18.10 6.90 -2.77
N ARG A 47 -17.70 6.45 -1.59
CA ARG A 47 -17.83 7.17 -0.31
C ARG A 47 -16.57 7.94 0.09
N SER A 48 -15.52 7.85 -0.72
CA SER A 48 -14.22 8.46 -0.46
C SER A 48 -13.89 9.55 -1.49
N ASP A 49 -12.85 10.34 -1.24
CA ASP A 49 -12.31 11.30 -2.20
C ASP A 49 -11.42 10.65 -3.28
N LEU A 50 -11.29 9.33 -3.27
CA LEU A 50 -10.48 8.59 -4.23
C LEU A 50 -11.23 8.38 -5.53
N ARG A 51 -10.52 8.55 -6.65
CA ARG A 51 -11.09 8.36 -7.98
C ARG A 51 -10.71 6.99 -8.49
N LEU A 52 -11.70 6.11 -8.66
CA LEU A 52 -11.47 4.76 -9.19
C LEU A 52 -10.78 4.77 -10.57
N SER A 53 -10.99 5.82 -11.38
CA SER A 53 -10.31 6.03 -12.67
C SER A 53 -8.78 6.15 -12.59
N GLN A 54 -8.24 6.45 -11.41
CA GLN A 54 -6.80 6.53 -11.15
C GLN A 54 -6.19 5.17 -10.79
N LEU A 55 -7.01 4.12 -10.63
CA LEU A 55 -6.49 2.79 -10.31
C LEU A 55 -5.60 2.27 -11.45
N ARG A 56 -4.37 1.88 -11.09
CA ARG A 56 -3.41 1.29 -12.04
C ARG A 56 -2.90 -0.07 -11.61
N ARG A 57 -2.82 -0.33 -10.30
CA ARG A 57 -2.29 -1.58 -9.77
C ARG A 57 -3.16 -2.10 -8.63
N VAL A 58 -3.37 -3.40 -8.58
CA VAL A 58 -3.99 -4.08 -7.44
C VAL A 58 -3.07 -5.20 -6.98
N PHE A 59 -2.74 -5.22 -5.69
CA PHE A 59 -1.93 -6.22 -5.03
C PHE A 59 -2.83 -7.02 -4.09
N ILE A 60 -3.03 -8.30 -4.38
CA ILE A 60 -3.81 -9.22 -3.56
C ILE A 60 -2.86 -10.00 -2.67
N THR A 61 -3.07 -9.97 -1.36
CA THR A 61 -2.22 -10.68 -0.40
C THR A 61 -2.46 -12.18 -0.44
N HIS A 62 -3.73 -12.60 -0.46
CA HIS A 62 -4.12 -13.99 -0.47
C HIS A 62 -5.56 -14.17 -0.98
N MET A 63 -6.01 -15.42 -1.15
CA MET A 63 -7.27 -15.75 -1.82
C MET A 63 -8.50 -15.91 -0.91
N HIS A 64 -8.48 -15.40 0.34
CA HIS A 64 -9.71 -15.36 1.14
C HIS A 64 -10.70 -14.31 0.61
N GLY A 65 -11.99 -14.60 0.78
CA GLY A 65 -13.07 -13.84 0.15
C GLY A 65 -13.13 -12.38 0.56
N ASP A 66 -12.86 -12.09 1.82
CA ASP A 66 -12.79 -10.74 2.38
C ASP A 66 -11.61 -9.91 1.85
N HIS A 67 -10.74 -10.50 1.03
CA HIS A 67 -9.65 -9.81 0.34
C HIS A 67 -9.83 -9.78 -1.19
N VAL A 68 -10.74 -10.57 -1.79
CA VAL A 68 -10.83 -10.70 -3.26
C VAL A 68 -12.23 -10.56 -3.85
N PHE A 69 -13.30 -10.73 -3.08
CA PHE A 69 -14.66 -10.78 -3.63
C PHE A 69 -15.15 -9.46 -4.24
N GLY A 70 -14.54 -8.33 -3.89
CA GLY A 70 -14.84 -7.05 -4.51
C GLY A 70 -14.19 -6.85 -5.87
N LEU A 71 -13.16 -7.64 -6.20
CA LEU A 71 -12.31 -7.41 -7.37
C LEU A 71 -13.08 -7.50 -8.69
N PRO A 72 -13.89 -8.54 -8.97
CA PRO A 72 -14.58 -8.63 -10.26
C PRO A 72 -15.53 -7.45 -10.51
N GLY A 73 -16.30 -7.07 -9.49
CA GLY A 73 -17.23 -5.94 -9.57
C GLY A 73 -16.52 -4.61 -9.75
N LEU A 74 -15.42 -4.39 -9.04
CA LEU A 74 -14.60 -3.19 -9.17
C LEU A 74 -14.02 -3.03 -10.57
N LEU A 75 -13.47 -4.11 -11.16
CA LEU A 75 -12.90 -4.09 -12.51
C LEU A 75 -13.96 -3.85 -13.59
N ALA A 76 -15.14 -4.45 -13.43
CA ALA A 76 -16.27 -4.23 -14.33
C ALA A 76 -16.74 -2.77 -14.30
N SER A 77 -16.93 -2.21 -13.10
CA SER A 77 -17.32 -0.80 -12.90
C SER A 77 -16.31 0.17 -13.50
N LEU A 78 -15.01 -0.11 -13.35
CA LEU A 78 -13.95 0.71 -13.95
C LEU A 78 -14.04 0.73 -15.49
N GLY A 79 -14.36 -0.41 -16.12
CA GLY A 79 -14.51 -0.51 -17.57
C GLY A 79 -15.74 0.24 -18.10
N LEU A 80 -16.86 0.14 -17.39
CA LEU A 80 -18.10 0.84 -17.73
C LEU A 80 -17.98 2.37 -17.64
N ALA A 81 -17.11 2.87 -16.74
CA ALA A 81 -16.85 4.30 -16.58
C ALA A 81 -15.97 4.91 -17.70
N GLY A 82 -15.48 4.12 -18.67
CA GLY A 82 -14.69 4.59 -19.81
C GLY A 82 -13.34 5.21 -19.45
N SER A 83 -12.88 5.07 -18.20
CA SER A 83 -11.70 5.75 -17.66
C SER A 83 -10.46 4.86 -17.55
N SER A 84 -10.49 3.70 -18.21
CA SER A 84 -9.56 2.60 -18.00
C SER A 84 -8.57 2.38 -19.14
N ALA A 85 -8.45 3.34 -20.08
CA ALA A 85 -7.59 3.20 -21.26
C ALA A 85 -6.12 2.87 -20.94
N ALA A 86 -5.62 3.33 -19.78
CA ALA A 86 -4.26 3.07 -19.31
C ALA A 86 -4.05 1.64 -18.77
N GLY A 87 -5.12 0.85 -18.60
CA GLY A 87 -5.07 -0.51 -18.08
C GLY A 87 -4.90 -0.63 -16.57
N VAL A 88 -4.94 -1.88 -16.09
CA VAL A 88 -4.70 -2.26 -14.69
C VAL A 88 -3.80 -3.49 -14.64
N ASP A 89 -2.78 -3.45 -13.79
CA ASP A 89 -1.97 -4.61 -13.43
C ASP A 89 -2.49 -5.23 -12.12
N LEU A 90 -2.70 -6.54 -12.12
CA LEU A 90 -3.06 -7.32 -10.94
C LEU A 90 -1.85 -8.15 -10.51
N TYR A 91 -1.48 -8.07 -9.24
CA TYR A 91 -0.42 -8.88 -8.63
C TYR A 91 -1.06 -9.73 -7.55
N GLY A 92 -0.82 -11.04 -7.57
CA GLY A 92 -1.30 -11.88 -6.48
C GLY A 92 -0.93 -13.36 -6.58
N PRO A 93 -1.55 -14.18 -5.71
CA PRO A 93 -1.33 -15.63 -5.68
C PRO A 93 -1.76 -16.30 -7.00
N ASP A 94 -1.19 -17.46 -7.30
CA ASP A 94 -1.45 -18.20 -8.55
C ASP A 94 -2.94 -18.41 -8.91
N PRO A 95 -3.86 -18.65 -7.96
CA PRO A 95 -5.28 -18.81 -8.28
C PRO A 95 -6.01 -17.54 -8.70
N LEU A 96 -5.39 -16.36 -8.62
CA LEU A 96 -6.04 -15.07 -8.92
C LEU A 96 -6.60 -15.02 -10.36
N GLU A 97 -5.81 -15.47 -11.32
CA GLU A 97 -6.19 -15.47 -12.75
C GLU A 97 -7.37 -16.40 -13.01
N SER A 98 -7.34 -17.62 -12.46
CA SER A 98 -8.41 -18.60 -12.66
C SER A 98 -9.70 -18.20 -11.93
N TYR A 99 -9.58 -17.59 -10.74
CA TYR A 99 -10.69 -16.99 -10.02
C TYR A 99 -11.38 -15.92 -10.86
N LEU A 100 -10.63 -14.94 -11.36
CA LEU A 100 -11.17 -13.82 -12.13
C LEU A 100 -11.81 -14.31 -13.44
N ASN A 101 -11.11 -15.16 -14.19
CA ASN A 101 -11.64 -15.73 -15.44
C ASN A 101 -12.91 -16.54 -15.20
N GLY A 102 -13.00 -17.28 -14.08
CA GLY A 102 -14.19 -18.02 -13.67
C GLY A 102 -15.39 -17.11 -13.50
N VAL A 103 -15.26 -16.04 -12.70
CA VAL A 103 -16.33 -15.08 -12.41
C VAL A 103 -16.75 -14.33 -13.68
N LEU A 104 -15.80 -13.78 -14.43
CA LEU A 104 -16.10 -13.00 -15.64
C LEU A 104 -16.80 -13.85 -16.70
N ARG A 105 -16.38 -15.12 -16.88
CA ARG A 105 -17.00 -16.05 -17.81
C ARG A 105 -18.45 -16.35 -17.44
N THR A 106 -18.72 -16.65 -16.16
CA THR A 106 -20.06 -17.05 -15.71
C THR A 106 -21.02 -15.87 -15.60
N SER A 107 -20.51 -14.64 -15.40
CA SER A 107 -21.31 -13.42 -15.39
C SER A 107 -21.48 -12.77 -16.77
N SER A 108 -20.99 -13.39 -17.85
CA SER A 108 -20.98 -12.82 -19.21
C SER A 108 -20.34 -11.43 -19.28
N THR A 109 -19.37 -11.15 -18.41
CA THR A 109 -18.70 -9.85 -18.30
C THR A 109 -17.41 -9.86 -19.11
N ARG A 110 -17.14 -8.76 -19.81
CA ARG A 110 -15.89 -8.55 -20.55
C ARG A 110 -15.21 -7.28 -20.06
N ILE A 111 -13.91 -7.38 -19.79
CA ILE A 111 -13.07 -6.23 -19.46
C ILE A 111 -12.54 -5.63 -20.76
N GLY A 112 -13.03 -4.44 -21.12
CA GLY A 112 -12.74 -3.77 -22.40
C GLY A 112 -11.45 -2.96 -22.43
N TYR A 113 -10.54 -3.18 -21.48
CA TYR A 113 -9.29 -2.43 -21.34
C TYR A 113 -8.13 -3.38 -20.99
N PRO A 114 -6.86 -2.94 -21.17
CA PRO A 114 -5.71 -3.78 -20.87
C PRO A 114 -5.70 -4.22 -19.41
N LEU A 115 -5.66 -5.53 -19.18
CA LEU A 115 -5.57 -6.14 -17.86
C LEU A 115 -4.45 -7.17 -17.89
N ALA A 116 -3.42 -6.98 -17.08
CA ALA A 116 -2.33 -7.94 -16.93
C ALA A 116 -2.36 -8.54 -15.53
N ILE A 117 -2.04 -9.83 -15.43
CA ILE A 117 -2.02 -10.56 -14.16
C ILE A 117 -0.63 -11.14 -13.95
N HIS A 118 -0.02 -10.80 -12.82
CA HIS A 118 1.35 -11.12 -12.45
C HIS A 118 1.33 -12.02 -11.21
N ARG A 119 1.93 -13.20 -11.32
CA ARG A 119 2.05 -14.14 -10.19
C ARG A 119 3.20 -13.72 -9.29
N VAL A 120 2.98 -13.71 -7.98
CA VAL A 120 3.96 -13.16 -7.01
C VAL A 120 4.84 -14.21 -6.35
N ARG A 121 4.47 -15.50 -6.43
CA ARG A 121 5.13 -16.61 -5.72
C ARG A 121 6.64 -16.61 -5.94
N ASP A 122 7.07 -16.62 -7.19
CA ASP A 122 8.48 -16.70 -7.55
C ASP A 122 9.30 -15.52 -6.99
N ALA A 123 8.76 -14.29 -7.09
CA ALA A 123 9.44 -13.11 -6.57
C ALA A 123 9.53 -13.15 -5.05
N ALA A 124 8.46 -13.61 -4.38
CA ALA A 124 8.41 -13.73 -2.93
C ALA A 124 9.37 -14.78 -2.38
N GLU A 125 9.43 -15.97 -3.00
CA GLU A 125 10.29 -17.07 -2.57
C GLU A 125 11.77 -16.80 -2.86
N LYS A 126 12.07 -16.11 -3.97
CA LYS A 126 13.45 -15.79 -4.38
C LYS A 126 13.97 -14.46 -3.81
N GLY A 127 13.10 -13.66 -3.19
CA GLY A 127 13.44 -12.32 -2.67
C GLY A 127 13.81 -11.30 -3.76
N THR A 128 13.31 -11.48 -4.98
CA THR A 128 13.57 -10.58 -6.12
C THR A 128 12.56 -9.43 -6.17
N LEU A 129 12.84 -8.42 -6.98
CA LEU A 129 11.88 -7.35 -7.24
C LEU A 129 10.63 -7.91 -7.94
N LEU A 130 9.46 -7.52 -7.44
CA LEU A 130 8.17 -7.83 -8.06
C LEU A 130 7.82 -6.81 -9.15
N PHE A 131 8.18 -5.55 -8.90
CA PHE A 131 7.96 -4.44 -9.81
C PHE A 131 9.05 -3.39 -9.59
N GLU A 132 9.49 -2.77 -10.67
CA GLU A 132 10.40 -1.64 -10.64
C GLU A 132 10.11 -0.71 -11.82
N ASP A 133 10.12 0.59 -11.55
CA ASP A 133 10.17 1.65 -12.56
C ASP A 133 11.06 2.80 -12.07
N ASP A 134 11.00 3.97 -12.72
CA ASP A 134 11.85 5.12 -12.43
C ASP A 134 11.65 5.71 -11.02
N ASP A 135 10.46 5.60 -10.40
CA ASP A 135 10.20 6.20 -9.08
C ASP A 135 9.94 5.18 -7.96
N PHE A 136 9.59 3.91 -8.27
CA PHE A 136 9.20 2.94 -7.25
C PHE A 136 9.80 1.55 -7.48
N THR A 137 10.00 0.85 -6.37
CA THR A 137 10.20 -0.59 -6.34
C THR A 137 9.15 -1.25 -5.47
N VAL A 138 8.76 -2.48 -5.81
CA VAL A 138 7.92 -3.34 -4.97
C VAL A 138 8.62 -4.67 -4.74
N ARG A 139 8.66 -5.08 -3.48
CA ARG A 139 9.11 -6.40 -3.03
C ARG A 139 7.97 -7.11 -2.31
N CYS A 140 8.01 -8.43 -2.29
CA CYS A 140 7.09 -9.24 -1.51
C CYS A 140 7.83 -10.38 -0.80
N THR A 141 7.17 -10.95 0.21
CA THR A 141 7.68 -12.11 0.96
C THR A 141 6.50 -13.02 1.32
N PRO A 142 6.68 -14.36 1.39
CA PRO A 142 5.64 -15.24 1.89
C PRO A 142 5.37 -15.00 3.38
N LEU A 143 4.10 -15.11 3.76
CA LEU A 143 3.63 -15.00 5.14
C LEU A 143 3.20 -16.37 5.69
N THR A 144 3.04 -16.45 7.01
CA THR A 144 2.51 -17.64 7.67
C THR A 144 0.99 -17.53 7.83
N HIS A 145 0.23 -18.17 6.94
CA HIS A 145 -1.23 -18.18 6.94
C HIS A 145 -1.82 -19.50 6.38
N ARG A 146 -3.15 -19.67 6.43
CA ARG A 146 -3.84 -20.93 6.07
C ARG A 146 -3.78 -21.27 4.58
N VAL A 147 -3.58 -20.25 3.76
CA VAL A 147 -3.39 -20.34 2.31
C VAL A 147 -2.14 -19.54 1.95
N PRO A 148 -1.54 -19.74 0.76
CA PRO A 148 -0.44 -18.89 0.31
C PRO A 148 -0.81 -17.41 0.43
N ALA A 149 -0.01 -16.69 1.21
CA ALA A 149 -0.21 -15.29 1.56
C ALA A 149 1.10 -14.53 1.46
N TYR A 150 1.01 -13.25 1.12
CA TYR A 150 2.18 -12.40 0.85
C TYR A 150 2.01 -11.02 1.47
N ALA A 151 3.10 -10.47 2.00
CA ALA A 151 3.21 -9.04 2.32
C ALA A 151 3.89 -8.30 1.18
N TYR A 152 3.60 -7.00 1.06
CA TYR A 152 4.18 -6.13 0.03
C TYR A 152 4.90 -4.94 0.68
N ARG A 153 6.12 -4.66 0.22
CA ARG A 153 6.86 -3.43 0.51
C ARG A 153 6.93 -2.59 -0.74
N ILE A 154 6.49 -1.34 -0.61
CA ILE A 154 6.52 -0.32 -1.66
C ILE A 154 7.54 0.70 -1.20
N GLU A 155 8.55 0.94 -2.04
CA GLU A 155 9.62 1.88 -1.73
C GLU A 155 9.72 2.89 -2.85
N GLN A 156 9.54 4.17 -2.49
CA GLN A 156 9.82 5.27 -3.39
C GLN A 156 11.34 5.44 -3.49
N LYS A 157 11.85 5.48 -4.71
CA LYS A 157 13.24 5.82 -4.98
C LYS A 157 13.54 7.25 -4.48
N PRO A 158 14.80 7.56 -4.16
CA PRO A 158 15.21 8.90 -3.80
C PRO A 158 14.71 9.96 -4.80
N LEU A 159 14.25 11.08 -4.27
CA LEU A 159 13.72 12.19 -5.06
C LEU A 159 14.80 13.24 -5.26
N ALA A 160 14.86 13.78 -6.47
CA ALA A 160 15.67 14.96 -6.74
C ALA A 160 15.41 16.06 -5.68
N GLY A 161 16.50 16.74 -5.33
CA GLY A 161 16.48 17.84 -4.39
C GLY A 161 15.55 18.97 -4.82
N ARG A 162 15.28 19.89 -3.90
CA ARG A 162 14.48 21.06 -4.23
C ARG A 162 15.21 21.88 -5.29
N PHE A 163 14.54 22.17 -6.40
CA PHE A 163 15.08 23.05 -7.44
C PHE A 163 15.22 24.47 -6.89
N ASP A 164 16.40 25.05 -7.07
CA ASP A 164 16.74 26.40 -6.66
C ASP A 164 16.34 27.40 -7.74
N ILE A 165 15.12 27.94 -7.58
CA ILE A 165 14.55 28.92 -8.50
C ILE A 165 15.36 30.22 -8.50
N GLU A 166 15.91 30.63 -7.36
CA GLU A 166 16.64 31.89 -7.27
C GLU A 166 17.99 31.76 -7.99
N LYS A 167 18.72 30.66 -7.79
CA LYS A 167 19.95 30.39 -8.55
C LYS A 167 19.69 30.27 -10.06
N ALA A 168 18.57 29.66 -10.47
CA ALA A 168 18.19 29.60 -11.88
C ALA A 168 17.88 30.99 -12.47
N ARG A 169 17.27 31.89 -11.68
CA ARG A 169 17.03 33.29 -12.06
C ARG A 169 18.33 34.08 -12.14
N GLU A 170 19.26 33.91 -11.20
CA GLU A 170 20.59 34.53 -11.23
C GLU A 170 21.38 34.13 -12.47
N LEU A 171 21.22 32.88 -12.92
CA LEU A 171 21.80 32.38 -14.17
C LEU A 171 21.02 32.82 -15.43
N ASN A 172 20.00 33.67 -15.31
CA ASN A 172 19.15 34.11 -16.42
C ASN A 172 18.54 32.94 -17.21
N ILE A 173 18.14 31.86 -16.52
CA ILE A 173 17.47 30.73 -17.16
C ILE A 173 15.96 31.06 -17.23
N PRO A 174 15.37 31.13 -18.44
CA PRO A 174 13.96 31.48 -18.58
C PRO A 174 13.06 30.43 -17.92
N PRO A 175 12.00 30.85 -17.21
CA PRO A 175 11.05 29.90 -16.64
C PRO A 175 10.31 29.16 -17.76
N GLY A 176 10.12 27.84 -17.58
CA GLY A 176 9.44 27.02 -18.58
C GLY A 176 9.77 25.53 -18.45
N PRO A 177 9.55 24.75 -19.51
CA PRO A 177 9.85 23.30 -19.54
C PRO A 177 11.29 22.96 -19.15
N VAL A 178 12.24 23.86 -19.43
CA VAL A 178 13.65 23.71 -19.05
C VAL A 178 13.86 23.55 -17.54
N TYR A 179 13.05 24.17 -16.70
CA TYR A 179 13.15 23.98 -15.24
C TYR A 179 12.80 22.55 -14.84
N ALA A 180 11.86 21.91 -15.52
CA ALA A 180 11.51 20.52 -15.22
C ALA A 180 12.64 19.56 -15.63
N GLN A 181 13.32 19.82 -16.75
CA GLN A 181 14.49 19.07 -17.21
C GLN A 181 15.67 19.24 -16.25
N LEU A 182 16.03 20.48 -15.93
CA LEU A 182 17.10 20.78 -14.97
C LEU A 182 16.79 20.23 -13.58
N LYS A 183 15.53 20.27 -13.14
CA LYS A 183 15.10 19.67 -11.87
C LYS A 183 15.26 18.13 -11.84
N ARG A 184 15.21 17.46 -12.99
CA ARG A 184 15.51 16.03 -13.10
C ARG A 184 17.01 15.73 -13.12
N GLY A 185 17.86 16.75 -12.97
CA GLY A 185 19.31 16.60 -13.04
C GLY A 185 19.84 16.43 -14.47
N GLU A 186 19.02 16.71 -15.48
CA GLU A 186 19.46 16.60 -16.88
C GLU A 186 20.43 17.74 -17.24
N MET A 187 21.37 17.45 -18.14
CA MET A 187 22.15 18.47 -18.84
C MET A 187 21.29 19.10 -19.93
N VAL A 188 21.04 20.42 -19.84
CA VAL A 188 20.21 21.13 -20.82
C VAL A 188 21.00 22.24 -21.50
N THR A 189 20.93 22.28 -22.83
CA THR A 189 21.45 23.39 -23.63
C THR A 189 20.34 24.43 -23.83
N LEU A 190 20.58 25.65 -23.37
CA LEU A 190 19.69 26.79 -23.51
C LEU A 190 19.73 27.36 -24.93
N GLU A 191 18.74 28.17 -25.28
CA GLU A 191 18.67 28.85 -26.59
C GLU A 191 19.87 29.78 -26.84
N ASP A 192 20.48 30.31 -25.78
CA ASP A 192 21.69 31.14 -25.86
C ASP A 192 22.99 30.32 -26.00
N GLY A 193 22.89 28.99 -26.14
CA GLY A 193 24.00 28.08 -26.35
C GLY A 193 24.71 27.61 -25.07
N ARG A 194 24.34 28.11 -23.89
CA ARG A 194 24.91 27.65 -22.61
C ARG A 194 24.41 26.24 -22.28
N SER A 195 25.31 25.38 -21.79
CA SER A 195 24.96 24.06 -21.27
C SER A 195 24.94 24.11 -19.75
N ILE A 196 23.79 23.79 -19.16
CA ILE A 196 23.56 23.87 -17.72
C ILE A 196 23.34 22.46 -17.17
N ASP A 197 24.10 22.14 -16.12
CA ASP A 197 23.91 20.91 -15.34
C ASP A 197 22.80 21.11 -14.32
N GLY A 198 21.68 20.39 -14.49
CA GLY A 198 20.55 20.42 -13.59
C GLY A 198 20.89 20.02 -12.14
N THR A 199 21.89 19.17 -11.94
CA THR A 199 22.34 18.76 -10.58
C THR A 199 22.90 19.94 -9.80
N SER A 200 23.51 20.92 -10.48
CA SER A 200 24.03 22.14 -9.85
C SER A 200 22.93 23.10 -9.36
N LEU A 201 21.69 22.90 -9.80
CA LEU A 201 20.51 23.71 -9.47
C LEU A 201 19.52 22.98 -8.55
N CYS A 202 19.87 21.78 -8.10
CA CYS A 202 19.07 21.02 -7.16
C CYS A 202 19.81 20.93 -5.82
N GLY A 203 19.08 21.08 -4.71
CA GLY A 203 19.63 20.80 -3.38
C GLY A 203 19.93 19.32 -3.17
N GLU A 204 20.24 18.95 -1.93
CA GLU A 204 20.48 17.54 -1.57
C GLU A 204 19.28 16.65 -1.94
N GLU A 205 19.60 15.43 -2.37
CA GLU A 205 18.62 14.41 -2.68
C GLU A 205 17.75 14.13 -1.45
N ARG A 206 16.44 14.02 -1.66
CA ARG A 206 15.49 13.80 -0.58
C ARG A 206 15.18 12.31 -0.53
N PRO A 207 15.27 11.68 0.66
CA PRO A 207 14.92 10.28 0.78
C PRO A 207 13.48 10.05 0.34
N GLY A 208 13.25 8.96 -0.39
CA GLY A 208 11.91 8.47 -0.65
C GLY A 208 11.26 7.95 0.64
N VAL A 209 10.00 7.56 0.53
CA VAL A 209 9.27 6.91 1.63
C VAL A 209 8.85 5.50 1.25
N SER A 210 8.60 4.69 2.26
CA SER A 210 8.30 3.27 2.16
C SER A 210 7.07 2.89 2.97
N VAL A 211 6.25 1.99 2.42
CA VAL A 211 5.06 1.44 3.05
C VAL A 211 5.10 -0.07 2.96
N VAL A 212 4.77 -0.74 4.05
CA VAL A 212 4.65 -2.20 4.11
C VAL A 212 3.23 -2.56 4.47
N TYR A 213 2.60 -3.37 3.62
CA TYR A 213 1.28 -3.93 3.85
C TYR A 213 1.42 -5.41 4.18
N CYS A 214 1.22 -5.75 5.45
CA CYS A 214 1.41 -7.07 6.04
C CYS A 214 0.15 -7.49 6.81
N THR A 215 -0.78 -8.14 6.12
CA THR A 215 -2.03 -8.62 6.73
C THR A 215 -1.94 -10.11 7.07
N ASP A 216 -3.09 -10.74 7.32
CA ASP A 216 -3.35 -12.17 7.52
C ASP A 216 -2.11 -13.04 7.72
N THR A 217 -1.58 -12.98 8.93
CA THR A 217 -0.42 -13.77 9.33
C THR A 217 -0.29 -13.83 10.84
N VAL A 218 0.23 -14.94 11.36
CA VAL A 218 0.84 -14.96 12.70
C VAL A 218 2.22 -14.30 12.66
N PHE A 219 2.76 -13.89 13.81
CA PHE A 219 4.14 -13.40 13.89
C PHE A 219 5.11 -14.30 13.12
N CYS A 220 5.86 -13.71 12.18
CA CYS A 220 6.86 -14.42 11.39
C CYS A 220 8.03 -13.51 11.00
N GLU A 221 9.24 -14.07 11.02
CA GLU A 221 10.49 -13.34 10.72
C GLU A 221 10.50 -12.69 9.34
N ALA A 222 9.86 -13.33 8.35
CA ALA A 222 9.73 -12.76 7.01
C ALA A 222 9.03 -11.39 7.02
N ALA A 223 8.02 -11.20 7.87
CA ALA A 223 7.34 -9.92 8.04
C ALA A 223 8.28 -8.87 8.67
N VAL A 224 9.08 -9.26 9.65
CA VAL A 224 10.08 -8.37 10.30
C VAL A 224 11.14 -7.93 9.28
N GLU A 225 11.72 -8.86 8.53
CA GLU A 225 12.75 -8.58 7.53
C GLU A 225 12.22 -7.68 6.40
N LEU A 226 11.03 -7.97 5.88
CA LEU A 226 10.41 -7.12 4.86
C LEU A 226 10.11 -5.71 5.41
N ALA A 227 9.67 -5.62 6.66
CA ALA A 227 9.32 -4.37 7.32
C ALA A 227 10.53 -3.52 7.74
N ARG A 228 11.75 -4.06 7.71
CA ARG A 228 12.93 -3.42 8.30
C ARG A 228 13.13 -1.98 7.81
N GLY A 229 13.10 -1.05 8.76
CA GLY A 229 13.30 0.38 8.53
C GLY A 229 12.22 1.08 7.71
N ALA A 230 11.06 0.45 7.47
CA ALA A 230 9.98 1.05 6.71
C ALA A 230 9.38 2.27 7.42
N ASP A 231 8.90 3.26 6.68
CA ASP A 231 8.32 4.46 7.27
C ASP A 231 6.93 4.20 7.86
N LEU A 232 6.17 3.33 7.20
CA LEU A 232 4.84 2.91 7.64
C LEU A 232 4.67 1.39 7.50
N LEU A 233 4.35 0.72 8.60
CA LEU A 233 3.90 -0.66 8.61
C LEU A 233 2.39 -0.71 8.88
N ILE A 234 1.65 -1.30 7.95
CA ILE A 234 0.24 -1.64 8.12
C ILE A 234 0.20 -3.12 8.46
N HIS A 235 -0.26 -3.45 9.67
CA HIS A 235 -0.28 -4.82 10.17
C HIS A 235 -1.67 -5.25 10.62
N GLU A 236 -2.03 -6.50 10.37
CA GLU A 236 -3.25 -7.07 10.96
C GLU A 236 -3.15 -7.16 12.48
N SER A 237 -4.29 -6.99 13.15
CA SER A 237 -4.44 -7.15 14.60
C SER A 237 -5.79 -7.80 14.86
N THR A 238 -6.00 -8.98 14.28
CA THR A 238 -7.30 -9.67 14.37
C THR A 238 -7.68 -9.99 15.81
N PHE A 239 -6.71 -10.22 16.69
CA PHE A 239 -6.94 -10.62 18.08
C PHE A 239 -6.31 -9.70 19.13
N ALA A 240 -6.85 -9.72 20.35
CA ALA A 240 -6.24 -9.09 21.52
C ALA A 240 -5.14 -9.97 22.10
N HIS A 241 -4.28 -9.40 22.95
CA HIS A 241 -3.17 -10.13 23.57
C HIS A 241 -3.63 -11.42 24.28
N GLY A 242 -4.71 -11.33 25.07
CA GLY A 242 -5.27 -12.46 25.82
C GLY A 242 -5.84 -13.60 24.95
N GLU A 243 -5.92 -13.41 23.63
CA GLU A 243 -6.47 -14.37 22.67
C GLU A 243 -5.37 -14.98 21.77
N ALA A 244 -4.11 -14.94 22.21
CA ALA A 244 -2.95 -15.43 21.45
C ALA A 244 -3.09 -16.88 20.96
N GLU A 245 -3.69 -17.78 21.74
CA GLU A 245 -3.93 -19.16 21.31
C GLU A 245 -4.89 -19.22 20.11
N MET A 246 -5.97 -18.43 20.13
CA MET A 246 -6.90 -18.33 19.01
C MET A 246 -6.24 -17.70 17.77
N ALA A 247 -5.39 -16.70 17.98
CA ALA A 247 -4.61 -16.08 16.92
C ALA A 247 -3.70 -17.12 16.23
N PHE A 248 -2.96 -17.90 17.00
CA PHE A 248 -2.10 -18.96 16.48
C PHE A 248 -2.89 -20.03 15.72
N GLN A 249 -3.98 -20.55 16.30
CA GLN A 249 -4.82 -21.58 15.67
C GLN A 249 -5.42 -21.12 14.33
N LYS A 250 -5.77 -19.84 14.21
CA LYS A 250 -6.32 -19.26 12.99
C LYS A 250 -5.26 -18.65 12.07
N GLN A 251 -3.99 -18.71 12.48
CA GLN A 251 -2.84 -18.09 11.81
C GLN A 251 -3.02 -16.59 11.54
N HIS A 252 -3.43 -15.87 12.58
CA HIS A 252 -3.55 -14.43 12.65
C HIS A 252 -2.66 -13.87 13.76
N SER A 253 -2.57 -12.53 13.83
CA SER A 253 -1.79 -11.83 14.83
C SER A 253 -2.65 -11.22 15.93
N THR A 254 -2.04 -11.11 17.10
CA THR A 254 -2.53 -10.22 18.16
C THR A 254 -2.02 -8.80 17.96
N SER A 255 -2.66 -7.83 18.62
CA SER A 255 -2.16 -6.44 18.78
C SER A 255 -0.69 -6.39 19.23
N THR A 256 -0.31 -7.24 20.19
CA THR A 256 1.06 -7.30 20.72
C THR A 256 2.04 -7.91 19.72
N MET A 257 1.62 -8.91 18.94
CA MET A 257 2.46 -9.49 17.88
C MET A 257 2.75 -8.46 16.78
N ALA A 258 1.73 -7.71 16.35
CA ALA A 258 1.90 -6.62 15.38
C ALA A 258 2.88 -5.54 15.91
N ALA A 259 2.77 -5.18 17.19
CA ALA A 259 3.66 -4.22 17.82
C ALA A 259 5.10 -4.74 17.99
N GLN A 260 5.27 -6.03 18.27
CA GLN A 260 6.59 -6.70 18.29
C GLN A 260 7.23 -6.66 16.90
N THR A 261 6.50 -7.03 15.84
CA THR A 261 6.99 -6.93 14.45
C THR A 261 7.47 -5.51 14.13
N ALA A 262 6.70 -4.48 14.51
CA ALA A 262 7.06 -3.08 14.30
C ALA A 262 8.33 -2.67 15.07
N ALA A 263 8.43 -3.06 16.34
CA ALA A 263 9.56 -2.74 17.20
C ALA A 263 10.85 -3.41 16.70
N GLU A 264 10.80 -4.70 16.35
CA GLU A 264 11.94 -5.46 15.84
C GLU A 264 12.40 -4.99 14.46
N ALA A 265 11.44 -4.63 13.59
CA ALA A 265 11.75 -4.07 12.28
C ALA A 265 12.26 -2.61 12.35
N GLY A 266 12.09 -1.91 13.47
CA GLY A 266 12.50 -0.51 13.60
C GLY A 266 11.76 0.43 12.66
N VAL A 267 10.45 0.22 12.47
CA VAL A 267 9.62 1.03 11.56
C VAL A 267 9.37 2.44 12.10
N GLY A 268 8.99 3.36 11.21
CA GLY A 268 8.61 4.72 11.59
C GLY A 268 7.29 4.77 12.35
N GLN A 269 6.25 4.13 11.82
CA GLN A 269 4.89 4.09 12.38
C GLN A 269 4.21 2.75 12.12
N LEU A 270 3.41 2.28 13.08
CA LEU A 270 2.56 1.09 12.96
C LEU A 270 1.09 1.53 12.82
N VAL A 271 0.35 0.87 11.94
CA VAL A 271 -1.11 1.00 11.85
C VAL A 271 -1.76 -0.37 11.96
N LEU A 272 -2.57 -0.56 12.99
CA LEU A 272 -3.35 -1.78 13.21
C LEU A 272 -4.61 -1.76 12.35
N THR A 273 -4.84 -2.82 11.57
CA THR A 273 -6.05 -3.02 10.76
C THR A 273 -6.58 -4.45 10.90
N HIS A 274 -7.56 -4.82 10.08
CA HIS A 274 -8.10 -6.18 10.00
C HIS A 274 -8.59 -6.69 11.37
N LEU A 275 -9.41 -5.88 12.02
CA LEU A 275 -9.85 -6.15 13.39
C LEU A 275 -11.01 -7.16 13.38
N SER A 276 -11.02 -8.09 14.34
CA SER A 276 -12.17 -8.98 14.48
C SER A 276 -13.46 -8.18 14.75
N PRO A 277 -14.58 -8.52 14.08
CA PRO A 277 -15.90 -7.92 14.34
C PRO A 277 -16.39 -8.02 15.78
N ARG A 278 -15.72 -8.84 16.62
CA ARG A 278 -16.02 -8.97 18.05
C ARG A 278 -15.68 -7.71 18.85
N TYR A 279 -14.79 -6.84 18.36
CA TYR A 279 -14.40 -5.64 19.08
C TYR A 279 -15.33 -4.48 18.72
N VAL A 280 -16.42 -4.37 19.47
CA VAL A 280 -17.44 -3.32 19.31
C VAL A 280 -17.70 -2.64 20.66
N PRO A 281 -18.17 -1.38 20.65
CA PRO A 281 -18.58 -0.70 21.87
C PRO A 281 -19.60 -1.54 22.65
N GLY A 282 -19.35 -1.76 23.94
CA GLY A 282 -20.19 -2.59 24.82
C GLY A 282 -19.66 -4.00 25.08
N ASN A 283 -18.67 -4.47 24.32
CA ASN A 283 -17.97 -5.72 24.60
C ASN A 283 -16.81 -5.50 25.60
N PRO A 284 -16.34 -6.57 26.28
CA PRO A 284 -15.26 -6.47 27.28
C PRO A 284 -13.94 -5.92 26.71
N VAL A 285 -13.69 -6.18 25.43
CA VAL A 285 -12.52 -5.68 24.70
C VAL A 285 -13.02 -4.86 23.52
N THR A 286 -12.47 -3.67 23.37
CA THR A 286 -12.78 -2.72 22.31
C THR A 286 -11.56 -2.52 21.40
N PRO A 287 -11.73 -1.92 20.21
CA PRO A 287 -10.60 -1.58 19.36
C PRO A 287 -9.58 -0.65 20.03
N GLN A 288 -10.00 0.16 21.01
CA GLN A 288 -9.10 1.04 21.75
C GLN A 288 -8.18 0.25 22.70
N ASP A 289 -8.64 -0.89 23.23
CA ASP A 289 -7.83 -1.75 24.08
C ASP A 289 -6.70 -2.39 23.27
N LEU A 290 -6.99 -2.85 22.05
CA LEU A 290 -5.96 -3.33 21.10
C LEU A 290 -4.88 -2.26 20.82
N LEU A 291 -5.32 -1.01 20.62
CA LEU A 291 -4.41 0.11 20.42
C LEU A 291 -3.53 0.37 21.65
N ASN A 292 -4.10 0.27 22.85
CA ASN A 292 -3.36 0.47 24.10
C ASN A 292 -2.34 -0.65 24.32
N GLU A 293 -2.71 -1.92 24.05
CA GLU A 293 -1.82 -3.08 24.08
C GLU A 293 -0.62 -2.88 23.15
N ALA A 294 -0.87 -2.50 21.89
CA ALA A 294 0.20 -2.27 20.93
C ALA A 294 1.09 -1.08 21.31
N LYS A 295 0.50 0.03 21.80
CA LYS A 295 1.25 1.22 22.24
C LYS A 295 2.15 0.98 23.44
N ALA A 296 1.85 -0.03 24.26
CA ALA A 296 2.72 -0.41 25.37
C ALA A 296 4.07 -0.98 24.88
N ILE A 297 4.12 -1.53 23.66
CA ILE A 297 5.32 -2.10 23.03
C ILE A 297 5.90 -1.12 22.00
N PHE A 298 5.05 -0.53 21.16
CA PHE A 298 5.45 0.40 20.10
C PHE A 298 4.60 1.70 20.16
N PRO A 299 5.08 2.78 20.79
CA PRO A 299 4.27 3.96 21.06
C PRO A 299 3.69 4.67 19.83
N ASN A 300 4.42 4.70 18.70
CA ASN A 300 3.95 5.32 17.45
C ASN A 300 3.01 4.38 16.67
N THR A 301 1.94 3.95 17.34
CA THR A 301 0.90 3.09 16.78
C THR A 301 -0.40 3.87 16.57
N LEU A 302 -1.05 3.65 15.44
CA LEU A 302 -2.40 4.10 15.12
C LEU A 302 -3.33 2.90 14.92
N LEU A 303 -4.63 3.14 15.13
CA LEU A 303 -5.68 2.18 14.82
C LEU A 303 -6.40 2.64 13.56
N ALA A 304 -6.40 1.80 12.53
CA ALA A 304 -7.11 2.09 11.29
C ALA A 304 -8.62 2.23 11.54
N LYS A 305 -9.25 3.08 10.74
CA LYS A 305 -10.70 3.20 10.57
C LYS A 305 -10.97 3.37 9.09
N ASP A 306 -12.14 2.92 8.64
CA ASP A 306 -12.56 3.20 7.27
C ASP A 306 -12.49 4.71 7.00
N PHE A 307 -11.96 5.06 5.84
CA PHE A 307 -11.65 6.40 5.35
C PHE A 307 -10.55 7.17 6.09
N LEU A 308 -9.88 6.57 7.08
CA LEU A 308 -8.66 7.15 7.64
C LEU A 308 -7.63 7.32 6.52
N SER A 309 -7.10 8.54 6.38
CA SER A 309 -6.03 8.85 5.42
C SER A 309 -4.79 9.32 6.16
N ILE A 310 -3.63 8.81 5.75
CA ILE A 310 -2.32 9.05 6.37
C ILE A 310 -1.34 9.47 5.29
N ASP A 311 -0.75 10.66 5.44
CA ASP A 311 0.40 11.06 4.64
C ASP A 311 1.65 10.38 5.17
N VAL A 312 2.29 9.57 4.32
CA VAL A 312 3.50 8.83 4.69
C VAL A 312 4.66 9.82 4.75
N LYS A 313 5.30 9.91 5.91
CA LYS A 313 6.44 10.79 6.17
C LYS A 313 7.69 9.95 6.34
N PRO A 314 8.86 10.42 5.89
CA PRO A 314 10.12 9.75 6.20
C PRO A 314 10.29 9.60 7.71
N ARG A 315 10.78 8.44 8.15
CA ARG A 315 11.14 8.18 9.54
C ARG A 315 12.17 9.23 9.96
N CYS A 316 11.90 9.93 11.06
CA CYS A 316 12.94 10.70 11.72
C CYS A 316 13.94 9.70 12.28
N ASN A 317 15.16 9.67 11.72
CA ASN A 317 16.28 9.00 12.36
C ASN A 317 16.58 9.79 13.65
N SER A 318 15.90 9.47 14.75
CA SER A 318 16.42 9.82 16.07
C SER A 318 17.73 9.05 16.22
N SER A 319 18.81 9.80 16.07
CA SER A 319 20.19 9.38 16.35
C SER A 319 20.32 8.93 17.80
#